data_AF-A0A7K0G4W5-F1
#
_entry.id   AF-A0A7K0G4W5-F1
#
_cell.length_a   1.000
_cell.length_b   1.000
_cell.length_c   1.000
_cell.angle_alpha   90.00
_cell.angle_beta   90.00
_cell.angle_gamma   90.00
#
_symmetry.space_group_name_H-M   'P 1'
#
loop_
_entity.id
_entity.type
_entity.pdbx_description
1 polymer ?
#
loop_
_entity_poly.entity_id
_entity_poly.type
_entity_poly.pdbx_seq_one_letter_code
_entity_poly.pdbx_strand_id
1 'polypeptide(L)' 'MKFDDIKYLQFGNTRQQQAYAALMNNKILSKLIKFNPILVGTIPINIHLENSDLDIICCFS' A
#
# COMPACT_ATOMS: atom_id res chain seq x y z
N MET A 1 12.31 -0.81 9.50
CA MET A 1 11.36 -1.25 8.47
C MET A 1 11.40 -0.23 7.34
N LYS A 2 11.48 -0.65 6.08
CA LYS A 2 11.37 0.29 4.96
C LYS A 2 9.94 0.23 4.41
N PHE A 3 9.31 1.39 4.27
CA PHE A 3 7.92 1.52 3.79
C PHE A 3 7.84 1.84 2.29
N ASP A 4 8.98 1.82 1.59
CA ASP A 4 9.11 2.07 0.15
C ASP A 4 8.75 0.84 -0.72
N ASP A 5 8.57 -0.33 -0.13
CA ASP A 5 8.08 -1.56 -0.79
C ASP A 5 6.92 -2.15 0.02
N ILE A 6 5.85 -2.57 -0.65
CA ILE A 6 4.67 -3.17 -0.01
C ILE A 6 4.84 -4.64 0.40
N LYS A 7 5.96 -5.31 0.05
CA LYS A 7 6.16 -6.75 0.36
C LYS A 7 5.98 -7.11 1.83
N TYR A 8 6.29 -6.20 2.76
CA TYR A 8 6.11 -6.48 4.19
C TYR A 8 4.64 -6.73 4.57
N LEU A 9 3.68 -6.20 3.79
CA LEU A 9 2.24 -6.41 4.03
C LEU A 9 1.83 -7.87 3.86
N GLN A 10 2.56 -8.67 3.07
CA GLN A 10 2.30 -10.11 2.90
C GLN A 10 2.38 -10.89 4.22
N PHE A 11 3.19 -10.40 5.15
CA PHE A 11 3.44 -11.02 6.45
C PHE A 11 2.79 -10.25 7.60
N GLY A 12 2.00 -9.21 7.26
CA GLY A 12 1.27 -8.40 8.22
C GLY A 12 -0.03 -9.07 8.70
N ASN A 13 -0.88 -8.30 9.36
CA ASN A 13 -2.21 -8.78 9.77
C ASN A 13 -3.13 -9.04 8.55
N THR A 14 -4.34 -9.54 8.81
CA THR A 14 -5.35 -9.82 7.78
C THR A 14 -5.63 -8.62 6.86
N ARG A 15 -5.75 -7.40 7.40
CA ARG A 15 -6.02 -6.20 6.60
C ARG A 15 -4.84 -5.82 5.71
N GLN A 16 -3.61 -5.96 6.20
CA GLN A 16 -2.39 -5.70 5.43
C GLN A 16 -2.24 -6.71 4.29
N GLN A 17 -2.51 -8.00 4.56
CA GLN A 17 -2.50 -9.04 3.52
C GLN A 17 -3.58 -8.79 2.45
N GLN A 18 -4.78 -8.37 2.84
CA GLN A 18 -5.85 -7.97 1.92
C GLN A 18 -5.44 -6.77 1.06
N ALA A 19 -4.84 -5.74 1.67
CA ALA A 19 -4.32 -4.58 0.95
C ALA A 19 -3.24 -4.98 -0.06
N TYR A 20 -2.30 -5.84 0.33
CA TYR A 20 -1.28 -6.38 -0.56
C TYR A 20 -1.91 -7.08 -1.77
N ALA A 21 -2.86 -7.99 -1.52
CA ALA A 21 -3.56 -8.71 -2.59
C ALA A 21 -4.32 -7.76 -3.53
N ALA A 22 -5.03 -6.76 -2.98
CA ALA A 22 -5.75 -5.78 -3.78
C ALA A 22 -4.82 -4.96 -4.68
N LEU A 23 -3.69 -4.48 -4.15
CA LEU A 23 -2.71 -3.70 -4.91
C LEU A 23 -2.06 -4.52 -6.02
N MET A 24 -1.71 -5.79 -5.74
CA MET A 24 -1.09 -6.70 -6.71
C MET A 24 -2.06 -7.12 -7.82
N ASN A 25 -3.27 -7.53 -7.46
CA ASN A 25 -4.29 -7.99 -8.41
C ASN A 25 -4.66 -6.89 -9.41
N ASN A 26 -4.73 -5.64 -8.94
CA ASN A 26 -5.09 -4.49 -9.76
C ASN A 26 -3.87 -3.81 -10.43
N LYS A 27 -2.65 -4.28 -10.12
CA LYS A 27 -1.37 -3.73 -10.60
C LYS A 27 -1.25 -2.21 -10.36
N ILE A 28 -1.76 -1.71 -9.23
CA ILE A 28 -1.88 -0.26 -8.98
C ILE A 28 -0.51 0.43 -9.01
N LEU A 29 0.45 -0.05 -8.21
CA LEU A 29 1.79 0.57 -8.15
C LEU A 29 2.54 0.45 -9.48
N SER A 30 2.33 -0.64 -10.23
CA SER A 30 2.93 -0.81 -11.56
C SER A 30 2.37 0.20 -12.57
N LYS A 31 1.06 0.48 -12.52
CA LYS A 31 0.43 1.51 -13.37
C LYS A 31 0.90 2.92 -13.05
N LEU A 32 1.20 3.18 -11.77
CA LEU A 32 1.64 4.49 -11.29
C LEU A 32 3.17 4.66 -11.26
N ILE A 33 3.95 3.67 -11.70
CA ILE A 33 5.40 3.60 -11.47
C ILE A 33 6.18 4.84 -11.93
N LYS A 34 5.72 5.52 -12.98
CA LYS A 34 6.32 6.77 -13.50
C LYS A 34 6.24 7.94 -12.52
N PHE A 35 5.38 7.85 -11.52
CA PHE A 35 5.13 8.88 -10.51
C PHE A 35 5.66 8.48 -9.12
N ASN A 36 6.60 7.52 -9.03
CA ASN A 36 7.18 7.05 -7.78
C ASN A 36 6.13 6.77 -6.67
N PRO A 37 5.19 5.85 -6.91
CA PRO A 37 4.05 5.66 -6.02
C PRO A 37 4.47 5.01 -4.71
N ILE A 38 4.00 5.54 -3.59
CA ILE A 38 4.24 4.99 -2.25
C ILE A 38 2.90 4.79 -1.55
N LEU A 39 2.68 3.59 -1.02
CA LEU A 39 1.53 3.31 -0.15
C LEU A 39 1.77 3.92 1.23
N VAL A 40 0.85 4.76 1.67
CA VAL A 40 0.90 5.43 2.97
C VAL A 40 -0.42 5.24 3.71
N GLY A 41 -0.60 5.94 4.83
CA GLY A 41 -1.82 5.89 5.61
C GLY A 41 -1.78 4.82 6.71
N THR A 42 -2.96 4.47 7.21
CA THR A 42 -3.13 3.74 8.48
C THR A 42 -2.88 2.25 8.38
N ILE A 43 -3.12 1.63 7.21
CA ILE A 43 -2.94 0.20 6.98
C ILE A 43 -1.46 -0.22 7.01
N PRO A 44 -0.53 0.47 6.31
CA PRO A 44 0.92 0.25 6.40
C PRO A 44 1.46 0.12 7.82
N ILE A 45 1.01 0.99 8.73
CA ILE A 45 1.52 1.11 10.10
C ILE A 45 0.61 0.43 11.14
N ASN A 46 -0.36 -0.37 10.71
CA ASN A 46 -1.21 -1.19 11.58
C ASN A 46 -2.01 -0.38 12.63
N ILE A 47 -2.52 0.80 12.26
CA ILE A 47 -3.44 1.60 13.10
C ILE A 47 -4.77 1.90 12.40
N HIS A 48 -5.10 1.07 11.40
CA HIS A 48 -6.32 1.20 10.62
C HIS A 48 -7.57 0.88 11.45
N LEU A 49 -8.68 1.51 11.06
CA LEU A 49 -10.02 1.17 11.51
C LEU A 49 -10.74 0.40 10.39
N GLU A 50 -11.92 -0.14 10.68
CA GLU A 50 -12.70 -0.94 9.72
C GLU A 50 -12.97 -0.20 8.39
N ASN A 51 -13.25 1.10 8.50
CA ASN A 51 -13.56 1.98 7.37
C ASN A 51 -12.34 2.62 6.71
N SER A 52 -11.11 2.27 7.13
CA SER A 52 -9.90 2.81 6.51
C SER A 52 -9.70 2.28 5.09
N ASP A 53 -9.32 3.18 4.20
CA ASP A 53 -8.98 2.96 2.80
C ASP A 53 -7.44 2.86 2.59
N LEU A 54 -7.02 2.89 1.32
CA LEU A 54 -5.61 2.81 0.92
C LEU A 54 -5.19 4.13 0.26
N ASP A 55 -4.22 4.81 0.88
CA ASP A 55 -3.65 6.06 0.37
C ASP A 55 -2.39 5.80 -0.46
N ILE A 56 -2.31 6.37 -1.66
CA ILE A 56 -1.11 6.33 -2.49
C ILE A 56 -0.71 7.75 -2.84
N ILE A 57 0.50 8.12 -2.44
CA ILE A 57 1.11 9.39 -2.86
C ILE A 57 1.99 9.16 -4.09
N CYS A 58 2.03 10.17 -4.95
CA CYS A 58 2.78 10.18 -6.20
C CYS A 58 3.55 11.48 -6.30
N CYS A 59 4.76 11.42 -6.85
CA CYS A 59 5.54 12.58 -7.26
C CYS A 59 5.24 12.91 -8.73
N PHE A 60 5.00 14.18 -9.03
CA PHE A 60 4.98 14.68 -10.40
C PHE A 60 6.05 15.76 -10.56
N SER A 61 6.62 15.84 -11.75
CA SER A 61 7.63 16.83 -12.15
C SER A 61 7.19 17.54 -13.41
#